data_AF-A0AAW3K1T7-F1
#
_entry.id   AF-A0AAW3K1T7-F1
#
_cell.length_a   1.000
_cell.length_b   1.000
_cell.length_c   1.000
_cell.angle_alpha   90.00
_cell.angle_beta   90.00
_cell.angle_gamma   90.00
#
_symmetry.space_group_name_H-M   'P 1'
#
loop_
_entity.id
_entity.type
_entity.pdbx_description
1 polymer ?
#
loop_
_entity_poly.entity_id
_entity_poly.type
_entity_poly.pdbx_seq_one_letter_code
_entity_poly.pdbx_strand_id
1 'polypeptide(L)'
;MSKIQTLQDPLLNSLRKKHIPVFIFLTNGIKLQGHIESFDSYVVLLRNSVGQMQIIYKHSISTVLPTRHPRSNIKASLAKFDQQNSYSNSYDNESQYGFNSQNDFGYQVGINDEIQFEDLAEDENT
;
A
#
# COMPACT_ATOMS: atom_id res chain seq x y z
N MET A 1 -14.22 6.25 -31.90
CA MET A 1 -12.92 6.31 -31.21
C MET A 1 -13.10 5.81 -29.79
N SER A 2 -12.51 4.67 -29.44
CA SER A 2 -12.56 4.15 -28.07
C SER A 2 -11.89 5.16 -27.15
N LYS A 3 -12.68 5.86 -26.34
CA LYS A 3 -12.18 6.71 -25.25
C LYS A 3 -11.29 5.81 -24.41
N ILE A 4 -9.97 5.92 -24.56
CA ILE A 4 -9.02 5.40 -23.59
C ILE A 4 -9.56 5.91 -22.26
N GLN A 5 -10.11 5.03 -21.44
CA GLN A 5 -10.61 5.43 -20.13
C GLN A 5 -9.39 5.89 -19.37
N THR A 6 -9.20 7.21 -19.33
CA THR A 6 -8.05 7.84 -18.72
C THR A 6 -8.06 7.41 -17.26
N LEU A 7 -6.93 6.87 -16.79
CA LEU A 7 -6.76 6.40 -15.40
C LEU A 7 -7.15 7.47 -14.36
N GLN A 8 -7.06 8.74 -14.77
CA GLN A 8 -7.34 9.92 -13.97
C GLN A 8 -8.75 9.93 -13.37
N ASP A 9 -9.81 9.87 -14.18
CA ASP A 9 -11.18 10.07 -13.69
C ASP A 9 -11.60 8.98 -12.69
N PRO A 10 -11.37 7.67 -12.95
CA PRO A 10 -11.67 6.63 -11.97
C PRO A 10 -10.87 6.79 -10.68
N LEU A 11 -9.60 7.21 -10.77
CA LEU A 11 -8.75 7.43 -9.61
C LEU A 11 -9.27 8.58 -8.75
N LEU A 12 -9.42 9.78 -9.32
CA LEU A 12 -9.90 10.97 -8.60
C LEU A 12 -11.30 10.75 -8.03
N ASN A 13 -12.18 10.07 -8.76
CA ASN A 13 -13.50 9.74 -8.28
C ASN A 13 -13.46 8.76 -7.10
N SER A 14 -12.56 7.77 -7.10
CA SER A 14 -12.40 6.88 -5.96
C SER A 14 -11.86 7.60 -4.73
N LEU A 15 -10.92 8.54 -4.90
CA LEU A 15 -10.38 9.34 -3.81
C LEU A 15 -11.45 10.25 -3.19
N ARG A 16 -12.25 10.90 -4.04
CA ARG A 16 -13.39 11.73 -3.64
C ARG A 16 -14.46 10.94 -2.89
N LYS A 17 -14.99 9.86 -3.49
CA LYS A 17 -16.07 9.06 -2.90
C LYS A 17 -15.70 8.42 -1.56
N LYS A 18 -14.44 8.01 -1.40
CA LYS A 18 -13.95 7.34 -0.17
C LYS A 18 -13.38 8.31 0.85
N HIS A 19 -13.44 9.62 0.60
CA HIS A 19 -12.81 10.67 1.40
C HIS A 19 -11.40 10.27 1.84
N ILE A 20 -10.58 9.81 0.89
CA ILE A 20 -9.19 9.43 1.16
C ILE A 20 -8.38 10.71 1.30
N PRO A 21 -7.66 10.92 2.42
CA PRO A 21 -6.74 12.05 2.53
C PRO A 21 -5.64 11.95 1.47
N VAL A 22 -5.32 13.06 0.83
CA VAL A 22 -4.31 13.16 -0.22
C VAL A 22 -3.28 14.24 0.09
N PHE A 23 -2.08 14.03 -0.43
CA PHE A 23 -1.07 15.05 -0.62
C PHE A 23 -1.04 15.43 -2.10
N ILE A 24 -1.21 16.71 -2.41
CA ILE A 24 -1.05 17.25 -3.76
C ILE A 24 0.25 18.03 -3.78
N PHE A 25 1.18 17.60 -4.62
CA PHE A 25 2.43 18.30 -4.87
C PHE A 25 2.24 19.17 -6.12
N LEU A 26 2.59 20.44 -5.99
CA LEU A 26 2.57 21.38 -7.09
C LEU A 26 3.91 21.38 -7.83
N THR A 27 3.92 21.86 -9.07
CA THR A 27 5.12 21.95 -9.90
C THR A 27 6.19 22.88 -9.32
N ASN A 28 5.79 23.85 -8.49
CA ASN A 28 6.71 24.73 -7.75
C ASN A 28 7.23 24.12 -6.43
N GLY A 29 6.87 22.88 -6.12
CA GLY A 29 7.30 22.17 -4.90
C GLY A 29 6.42 22.38 -3.67
N ILE A 30 5.40 23.24 -3.72
CA ILE A 30 4.46 23.39 -2.60
C ILE A 30 3.64 22.10 -2.43
N LYS A 31 3.47 21.67 -1.17
CA LYS A 31 2.64 20.52 -0.79
C LYS A 31 1.34 21.00 -0.16
N LEU A 32 0.22 20.57 -0.73
CA LEU A 32 -1.13 20.77 -0.19
C LEU A 32 -1.63 19.46 0.40
N GLN A 33 -2.37 19.54 1.51
CA GLN A 33 -2.96 18.38 2.18
C GLN A 33 -4.45 18.59 2.36
N GLY A 34 -5.24 17.56 2.06
CA GLY A 34 -6.68 17.63 2.23
C GLY A 34 -7.43 16.44 1.64
N HIS A 35 -8.71 16.66 1.35
CA HIS A 35 -9.59 15.72 0.67
C HIS A 35 -10.07 16.33 -0.64
N ILE A 36 -10.16 15.51 -1.69
CA ILE A 36 -10.74 15.95 -2.96
C ILE A 36 -12.25 16.04 -2.79
N GLU A 37 -12.79 17.24 -2.90
CA GLU A 37 -14.23 17.51 -2.79
C GLU A 37 -14.92 17.34 -4.15
N SER A 38 -14.32 17.88 -5.21
CA SER A 38 -14.80 17.81 -6.59
C SER A 38 -13.65 17.98 -7.58
N PHE A 39 -13.89 17.66 -8.85
CA PHE A 39 -12.94 17.90 -9.94
C PHE A 39 -13.69 17.93 -11.29
N ASP A 40 -13.09 18.58 -12.27
CA ASP A 40 -13.53 18.55 -13.66
C ASP A 40 -12.33 18.21 -14.58
N SER A 41 -12.38 18.59 -15.85
CA SER A 41 -11.29 18.38 -16.80
C SER A 41 -10.01 19.17 -16.46
N TYR A 42 -10.09 20.34 -15.82
CA TYR A 42 -8.99 21.30 -15.66
C TYR A 42 -8.59 21.57 -14.21
N VAL A 43 -9.50 21.42 -13.26
CA VAL A 43 -9.28 21.78 -11.85
C VAL A 43 -9.64 20.64 -10.89
N VAL A 44 -9.09 20.73 -9.69
CA VAL A 44 -9.41 19.91 -8.51
C VAL A 44 -9.77 20.85 -7.36
N LEU A 45 -10.90 20.59 -6.70
CA LEU A 45 -11.30 21.27 -5.48
C LEU A 45 -10.81 20.45 -4.27
N LEU A 46 -9.92 21.03 -3.48
CA LEU A 46 -9.31 20.41 -2.31
C LEU A 46 -9.84 21.08 -1.02
N ARG A 47 -10.35 20.29 -0.08
CA ARG A 47 -10.75 20.75 1.25
C ARG A 47 -9.66 20.46 2.27
N ASN A 48 -9.17 21.49 2.96
CA ASN A 48 -8.17 21.33 4.03
C ASN A 48 -8.81 20.92 5.38
N SER A 49 -7.99 20.68 6.40
CA SER A 49 -8.45 20.28 7.74
C SER A 49 -9.31 21.34 8.46
N VAL A 50 -9.11 22.62 8.14
CA VAL A 50 -9.87 23.75 8.70
C VAL A 50 -11.18 23.99 7.92
N GLY A 51 -11.45 23.20 6.87
CA GLY A 51 -12.66 23.27 6.07
C GLY A 51 -12.63 24.31 4.94
N GLN A 52 -11.51 24.98 4.71
CA GLN A 52 -11.34 25.88 3.56
C GLN A 52 -11.23 25.09 2.26
N MET A 53 -11.87 25.59 1.22
CA MET A 53 -11.88 25.01 -0.12
C MET A 53 -10.88 25.74 -1.01
N GLN A 54 -9.97 24.99 -1.62
CA GLN A 54 -8.93 25.48 -2.52
C GLN A 54 -9.15 24.92 -3.92
N ILE A 55 -9.25 25.80 -4.91
CA ILE A 55 -9.29 25.41 -6.33
C ILE A 55 -7.86 25.33 -6.83
N ILE A 56 -7.48 24.17 -7.39
CA ILE A 56 -6.14 23.91 -7.89
C ILE A 56 -6.23 23.54 -9.38
N TYR A 57 -5.53 24.28 -10.23
CA TYR A 57 -5.41 23.93 -11.64
C TYR A 57 -4.49 22.72 -11.84
N LYS A 58 -4.92 21.75 -12.66
CA LYS A 58 -4.17 20.54 -12.94
C LYS A 58 -2.81 20.78 -13.60
N HIS A 59 -2.66 21.87 -14.37
CA HIS A 59 -1.37 22.23 -14.98
C HIS A 59 -0.28 22.55 -13.94
N SER A 60 -0.69 22.94 -12.72
CA SER A 60 0.21 23.23 -11.61
C SER A 60 0.43 22.03 -10.70
N ILE A 61 -0.24 20.90 -10.94
CA ILE A 61 -0.10 19.69 -10.12
C ILE A 61 0.99 18.81 -10.74
N SER A 62 2.01 18.48 -9.96
CA SER A 62 3.03 17.51 -10.34
C SER A 62 2.64 16.09 -9.94
N THR A 63 2.04 15.90 -8.75
CA THR A 63 1.70 14.56 -8.23
C THR A 63 0.52 14.60 -7.25
N VAL A 64 -0.35 13.58 -7.31
CA VAL A 64 -1.40 13.33 -6.31
C VAL A 64 -1.10 12.01 -5.60
N LEU A 65 -0.74 12.09 -4.32
CA LEU A 65 -0.36 10.95 -3.49
C LEU A 65 -1.44 10.65 -2.44
N PRO A 66 -2.17 9.52 -2.52
CA PRO A 66 -3.14 9.15 -1.51
C PRO A 66 -2.46 8.53 -0.28
N THR A 67 -3.00 8.79 0.90
CA THR A 67 -2.52 8.19 2.17
C THR A 67 -2.76 6.68 2.26
N ARG A 68 -3.71 6.15 1.48
CA ARG A 68 -3.96 4.71 1.34
C ARG A 68 -4.40 4.37 -0.08
N HIS A 69 -4.12 3.14 -0.51
CA HIS A 69 -4.49 2.71 -1.86
C HIS A 69 -6.02 2.70 -2.05
N PRO A 70 -6.57 3.36 -3.10
CA PRO A 70 -8.01 3.42 -3.30
C PRO A 70 -8.66 2.06 -3.60
N ARG A 71 -7.87 1.05 -4.01
CA ARG A 71 -8.32 -0.33 -4.24
C ARG A 71 -7.95 -1.30 -3.09
N SER A 72 -7.72 -0.84 -1.86
CA SER A 72 -7.40 -1.72 -0.72
C SER A 72 -8.62 -2.57 -0.30
N ASN A 73 -8.96 -3.59 -1.09
CA ASN A 73 -9.93 -4.61 -0.72
C ASN A 73 -9.20 -5.80 -0.10
N ILE A 74 -8.36 -5.56 0.91
CA ILE A 74 -7.55 -6.61 1.54
C ILE A 74 -8.47 -7.71 2.13
N LYS A 75 -9.65 -7.34 2.67
CA LYS A 75 -10.66 -8.30 3.14
C LYS A 75 -11.28 -9.16 2.02
N ALA A 76 -11.43 -8.64 0.81
CA ALA A 76 -12.00 -9.39 -0.32
C ALA A 76 -10.96 -10.32 -0.97
N SER A 77 -9.66 -9.98 -0.89
CA SER A 77 -8.58 -10.89 -1.23
C SER A 77 -8.40 -11.96 -0.14
N LEU A 78 -8.42 -11.58 1.15
CA LEU A 78 -8.33 -12.52 2.28
C LEU A 78 -9.49 -13.53 2.31
N ALA A 79 -10.74 -13.08 2.10
CA ALA A 79 -11.89 -13.98 2.04
C ALA A 79 -11.85 -14.97 0.85
N LYS A 80 -11.04 -14.71 -0.18
CA LYS A 80 -10.80 -15.65 -1.29
C LYS A 80 -9.67 -16.64 -0.99
N PHE A 81 -8.75 -16.30 -0.09
CA PHE A 81 -7.75 -17.25 0.40
C PHE A 81 -8.38 -18.34 1.28
N ASP A 82 -9.40 -18.00 2.08
CA ASP A 82 -10.09 -18.99 2.93
C ASP A 82 -10.96 -19.98 2.13
N GLN A 83 -11.49 -19.60 0.96
CA GLN A 83 -12.33 -20.49 0.15
C GLN A 83 -11.55 -21.51 -0.70
N GLN A 84 -10.25 -21.32 -0.94
CA GLN A 84 -9.44 -22.27 -1.72
C GLN A 84 -8.71 -23.32 -0.88
N ASN A 85 -8.78 -23.26 0.45
CA ASN A 85 -8.13 -24.25 1.33
C ASN A 85 -9.14 -25.15 2.06
N SER A 86 -10.15 -25.62 1.34
CA SER A 86 -11.05 -26.70 1.77
C SER A 86 -10.66 -28.03 1.10
N TYR A 87 -9.40 -28.43 1.24
CA TYR A 87 -9.05 -29.84 1.14
C TYR A 87 -9.38 -30.50 2.48
N SER A 88 -10.40 -31.35 2.45
CA SER A 88 -10.83 -32.20 3.54
C SER A 88 -9.72 -33.19 3.89
N ASN A 89 -9.09 -33.03 5.04
CA ASN A 89 -8.36 -34.13 5.68
C ASN A 89 -9.37 -34.92 6.51
N SER A 90 -10.00 -35.90 5.87
CA SER A 90 -10.69 -37.00 6.54
C SER A 90 -9.67 -38.13 6.73
N TYR A 91 -8.96 -38.11 7.85
CA TYR A 91 -8.24 -39.28 8.34
C TYR A 91 -8.89 -39.71 9.65
N ASP A 92 -9.89 -40.56 9.51
CA ASP A 92 -10.17 -41.55 10.54
C ASP A 92 -8.96 -42.50 10.57
N ASN A 93 -8.24 -42.53 11.68
CA ASN A 93 -7.73 -43.76 12.27
C ASN A 93 -7.12 -43.49 13.65
N GLU A 94 -7.80 -44.00 14.66
CA GLU A 94 -7.15 -44.36 15.91
C GLU A 94 -6.09 -45.42 15.61
N SER A 95 -4.82 -45.06 15.80
CA SER A 95 -3.76 -46.02 16.10
C SER A 95 -2.74 -45.34 16.99
N GLN A 96 -2.89 -45.69 18.25
CA GLN A 96 -2.00 -45.47 19.38
C GLN A 96 -0.55 -45.81 19.00
N TYR A 97 0.30 -44.79 18.85
CA TYR A 97 1.73 -44.86 19.15
C TYR A 97 2.16 -43.53 19.73
N GLY A 98 2.33 -43.49 21.06
CA GLY A 98 3.00 -42.38 21.72
C GLY A 98 4.46 -42.35 21.32
N PHE A 99 4.98 -41.17 20.98
CA PHE A 99 6.41 -40.93 21.00
C PHE A 99 6.71 -39.51 21.50
N ASN A 100 7.69 -39.47 22.39
CA ASN A 100 8.03 -38.36 23.25
C ASN A 100 8.58 -37.15 22.51
N SER A 101 8.42 -36.01 23.19
CA SER A 101 9.26 -34.82 23.04
C SER A 101 10.74 -35.20 22.99
N GLN A 102 11.28 -35.26 21.78
CA GLN A 102 12.72 -35.19 21.51
C GLN A 102 12.92 -34.81 20.05
N ASN A 103 13.22 -33.53 19.87
CA ASN A 103 14.06 -32.92 18.85
C ASN A 103 14.58 -33.87 17.75
N ASP A 104 14.09 -33.67 16.52
CA ASP A 104 14.87 -33.92 15.33
C ASP A 104 14.36 -33.04 14.19
N PHE A 105 15.23 -32.66 13.27
CA PHE A 105 15.12 -31.58 12.27
C PHE A 105 15.53 -30.19 12.76
N GLY A 106 16.85 -30.05 12.91
CA GLY A 106 17.56 -28.80 13.01
C GLY A 106 17.38 -27.92 11.76
N TYR A 107 16.77 -26.75 11.98
CA TYR A 107 17.25 -25.47 11.48
C TYR A 107 17.08 -24.47 12.61
N GLN A 108 18.20 -24.18 13.28
CA GLN A 108 18.25 -23.18 14.34
C GLN A 108 18.49 -21.83 13.66
N VAL A 109 17.46 -21.00 13.57
CA VAL A 109 17.64 -19.59 13.23
C VAL A 109 18.30 -18.93 14.43
N GLY A 110 19.63 -18.86 14.39
CA GLY A 110 20.40 -18.09 15.35
C GLY A 110 20.03 -16.62 15.22
N ILE A 111 19.29 -16.10 16.19
CA ILE A 111 19.32 -14.68 16.51
C ILE A 111 20.74 -14.45 17.04
N ASN A 112 21.66 -13.94 16.19
CA ASN A 112 22.89 -13.20 16.54
C ASN A 112 23.86 -13.02 15.34
N ASP A 113 23.37 -12.78 14.11
CA ASP A 113 24.25 -12.23 13.08
C ASP A 113 24.31 -10.70 13.27
N GLU A 114 25.21 -10.29 14.16
CA GLU A 114 25.71 -8.93 14.27
C GLU A 114 26.25 -8.54 12.88
N ILE A 115 25.57 -7.59 12.21
CA ILE A 115 26.06 -7.04 10.95
C ILE A 115 27.37 -6.32 11.27
N GLN A 116 28.50 -6.99 11.00
CA GLN A 116 29.80 -6.35 11.03
C GLN A 116 29.90 -5.42 9.82
N PHE A 117 29.74 -4.12 10.06
CA PHE A 117 30.17 -3.08 9.14
C PHE A 117 31.69 -2.91 9.30
N GLU A 118 32.46 -3.83 8.73
CA GLU A 118 33.91 -3.65 8.58
C GLU A 118 34.20 -2.93 7.26
N ASP A 119 34.66 -1.69 7.42
CA ASP A 119 35.62 -0.93 6.63
C ASP A 119 35.48 -0.89 5.10
N LEU A 120 34.86 0.20 4.62
CA LEU A 120 35.33 0.90 3.41
C LEU A 120 35.68 2.34 3.79
N ALA A 121 36.76 2.46 4.58
CA ALA A 121 37.48 3.71 4.74
C ALA A 121 38.40 3.92 3.53
N GLU A 122 38.26 5.09 2.92
CA GLU A 122 39.34 5.88 2.31
C GLU A 122 40.29 5.20 1.33
N ASP A 123 40.01 5.36 0.02
CA ASP A 123 41.07 5.57 -0.96
C ASP A 123 40.93 6.99 -1.53
N GLU A 124 41.40 7.99 -0.77
CA GLU A 124 42.03 9.15 -1.40
C GLU A 124 43.41 8.72 -1.90
N ASN A 125 43.79 9.29 -3.06
CA ASN A 125 45.14 9.38 -3.62
C ASN A 125 45.44 8.48 -4.85
N THR A 126 45.08 8.95 -6.05
CA THR A 126 46.02 9.31 -7.13
C THR A 126 45.28 10.13 -8.20
#